data_AF-A0A1R1CUA4-F1
#
_entry.id   AF-A0A1R1CUA4-F1
#
_cell.length_a   1.000
_cell.length_b   1.000
_cell.length_c   1.000
_cell.angle_alpha   90.00
_cell.angle_beta   90.00
_cell.angle_gamma   90.00
#
_symmetry.space_group_name_H-M   'P 1'
#
loop_
_entity.id
_entity.type
_entity.pdbx_description
1 polymer ?
#
loop_
_entity_poly.entity_id
_entity_poly.type
_entity_poly.pdbx_seq_one_letter_code
_entity_poly.pdbx_strand_id
1 'polypeptide(L)' 'MLITLLKHDDRAKIACLAQLVNVIASIMTENGGGSWTQSIYYPYMHVSVYGRGINGICD' A
#
# COMPACT_ATOMS: atom_id res chain seq x y z
N MET A 1 6.93 -3.71 -6.36
CA MET A 1 6.45 -2.31 -6.37
C MET A 1 6.75 -1.59 -5.05
N LEU A 2 6.14 -1.97 -3.92
CA LEU A 2 6.30 -1.25 -2.65
C LEU A 2 7.76 -1.05 -2.20
N ILE A 3 8.58 -2.10 -2.30
CA ILE A 3 10.02 -2.02 -1.99
C ILE A 3 10.73 -0.99 -2.89
N THR A 4 10.36 -0.92 -4.17
CA THR A 4 10.94 0.03 -5.12
C THR A 4 10.56 1.46 -4.78
N LEU A 5 9.33 1.70 -4.31
CA LEU A 5 8.89 3.02 -3.85
C LEU A 5 9.70 3.47 -2.62
N LEU A 6 9.91 2.56 -1.65
CA LEU A 6 10.76 2.84 -0.49
C LEU A 6 12.20 3.16 -0.89
N LYS A 7 12.78 2.42 -1.84
CA LYS A 7 14.14 2.67 -2.35
C LYS A 7 14.33 4.00 -3.08
N HIS A 8 13.25 4.65 -3.50
CA HIS A 8 13.27 5.93 -4.21
C HIS A 8 12.44 6.98 -3.46
N ASP A 9 12.35 6.86 -2.14
CA ASP A 9 11.64 7.81 -1.28
C ASP A 9 12.30 9.20 -1.29
N ASP A 10 13.56 9.30 -1.70
CA ASP A 10 14.28 10.54 -2.02
C ASP A 10 13.55 11.40 -3.06
N ARG A 11 12.96 10.78 -4.08
CA ARG A 11 12.32 11.45 -5.23
C ARG A 11 10.82 11.23 -5.34
N ALA A 12 10.31 10.07 -4.95
CA ALA A 12 8.90 9.72 -5.00
C ALA A 12 8.23 9.99 -3.63
N LYS A 13 7.75 11.22 -3.42
CA LYS A 13 7.13 11.64 -2.15
C LYS A 13 5.66 11.26 -1.99
N ILE A 14 4.99 10.94 -3.10
CA ILE A 14 3.57 10.57 -3.12
C ILE A 14 3.41 9.33 -4.00
N ALA A 15 2.70 8.32 -3.48
CA ALA A 15 2.28 7.14 -4.22
C ALA A 15 0.82 6.82 -3.88
N CYS A 16 0.04 6.40 -4.88
CA CYS A 16 -1.36 6.03 -4.72
C CYS A 16 -1.56 4.60 -5.23
N LEU A 17 -2.28 3.77 -4.44
CA LEU A 17 -2.76 2.47 -4.89
C LEU A 17 -4.00 2.68 -5.78
N ALA A 18 -3.89 2.34 -7.06
CA ALA A 18 -5.01 2.35 -7.99
C ALA A 18 -5.69 0.97 -8.01
N GLN A 19 -6.92 0.78 -7.52
CA GLN A 19 -7.72 1.68 -6.67
C GLN A 19 -7.89 1.08 -5.26
N LEU A 20 -8.71 1.72 -4.40
CA LEU A 20 -8.87 1.30 -3.00
C LEU A 20 -9.97 0.25 -2.79
N VAL A 21 -11.11 0.36 -3.49
CA VAL A 21 -12.27 -0.54 -3.33
C VAL A 21 -12.82 -1.01 -4.69
N ASN A 22 -13.12 -2.30 -4.81
CA ASN A 22 -13.69 -3.01 -5.98
C ASN A 22 -12.86 -3.01 -7.26
N VAL A 23 -12.58 -1.85 -7.85
CA VAL A 23 -11.88 -1.76 -9.14
C VAL A 23 -10.39 -1.92 -8.89
N ILE A 24 -9.83 -3.07 -9.31
CA ILE A 24 -8.41 -3.43 -9.14
C ILE A 24 -7.88 -3.10 -7.73
N ALA A 25 -8.65 -3.46 -6.71
CA ALA A 25 -8.53 -2.93 -5.36
C ALA A 25 -8.00 -3.94 -4.33
N SER A 26 -7.46 -3.46 -3.21
CA SER A 26 -7.09 -4.34 -2.10
C SER A 26 -8.28 -4.74 -1.22
N ILE A 27 -9.37 -3.97 -1.26
CA ILE A 27 -10.62 -4.22 -0.51
C ILE A 27 -11.75 -4.45 -1.50
N MET A 28 -12.55 -5.49 -1.27
CA MET A 28 -13.73 -5.82 -2.08
C MET A 28 -14.98 -5.72 -1.23
N THR A 29 -16.08 -5.31 -1.86
CA THR A 29 -17.40 -5.23 -1.24
C THR A 29 -18.44 -5.83 -2.18
N GLU A 30 -19.47 -6.46 -1.63
CA GLU A 30 -20.63 -6.91 -2.39
C GLU A 30 -21.86 -6.06 -2.05
N ASN A 31 -22.73 -5.82 -3.04
CA ASN A 31 -23.94 -5.03 -2.81
C ASN A 31 -24.92 -5.79 -1.90
N GLY A 32 -25.27 -5.20 -0.76
CA GLY A 32 -26.07 -5.87 0.28
C GLY A 32 -25.32 -6.97 1.03
N GLY A 33 -24.02 -7.14 0.78
CA GLY A 33 -23.17 -8.17 1.35
C GLY A 33 -22.05 -7.61 2.24
N GLY A 34 -21.04 -8.45 2.48
CA GLY A 34 -19.89 -8.09 3.30
C GLY A 34 -18.76 -7.39 2.54
N SER A 35 -17.69 -7.09 3.27
CA SER A 35 -16.42 -6.62 2.73
C SER A 35 -15.30 -7.59 3.09
N TRP A 36 -14.36 -7.84 2.17
CA TRP A 36 -13.20 -8.70 2.41
C TRP A 36 -11.92 -8.12 1.80
N THR A 37 -10.78 -8.56 2.31
CA THR A 37 -9.46 -8.13 1.85
C THR A 37 -8.88 -9.11 0.83
N GLN A 38 -8.34 -8.60 -0.29
CA GLN A 38 -7.59 -9.41 -1.25
C GLN A 38 -6.17 -9.68 -0.76
N SER A 39 -5.48 -10.66 -1.35
CA SER A 39 -4.09 -11.02 -0.98
C SER A 39 -3.12 -9.82 -1.02
N ILE A 40 -3.32 -8.88 -1.95
CA ILE A 40 -2.50 -7.67 -2.11
C ILE A 40 -2.68 -6.66 -0.96
N TYR A 41 -3.72 -6.80 -0.13
CA TYR A 41 -3.95 -5.94 1.03
C TYR A 41 -2.81 -6.08 2.07
N TYR A 42 -2.41 -7.31 2.39
CA TYR A 42 -1.43 -7.59 3.44
C TYR A 42 -0.05 -6.95 3.23
N PRO A 43 0.60 -7.05 2.04
CA PRO A 43 1.88 -6.37 1.83
C PRO A 43 1.74 -4.84 1.88
N TYR A 44 0.62 -4.28 1.41
CA TYR A 44 0.33 -2.84 1.53
C TYR A 44 0.14 -2.43 3.00
N MET A 45 -0.58 -3.23 3.79
CA MET A 45 -0.76 -3.02 5.22
C MET A 45 0.60 -3.02 5.94
N HIS A 46 1.44 -4.02 5.69
CA HIS A 46 2.77 -4.10 6.33
C HIS A 46 3.62 -2.87 6.01
N VAL A 47 3.66 -2.42 4.76
CA VAL A 47 4.44 -1.24 4.37
C VAL A 47 3.83 0.05 4.94
N SER A 48 2.50 0.18 4.95
CA SER A 48 1.83 1.38 5.48
C SER A 48 1.98 1.53 7.01
N VAL A 49 1.92 0.41 7.74
CA VAL A 49 2.00 0.37 9.21
C VAL A 49 3.45 0.40 9.68
N TYR A 50 4.32 -0.43 9.09
CA TYR A 50 5.69 -0.64 9.58
C TYR A 50 6.78 0.04 8.74
N GLY A 51 6.47 0.53 7.54
CA GLY A 51 7.43 1.17 6.63
C GLY A 51 7.66 2.66 6.90
N ARG A 52 7.36 3.14 8.11
CA ARG A 52 7.61 4.53 8.52
C ARG A 52 8.98 4.63 9.17
N GLY A 53 9.80 5.56 8.70
CA GLY A 53 11.15 5.77 9.20
C GLY A 53 12.04 6.33 8.10
N ILE A 54 13.35 6.24 8.30
CA ILE A 54 14.35 6.59 7.30
C ILE A 54 14.81 5.32 6.59
N ASN A 55 14.78 5.29 5.25
CA ASN A 55 15.60 4.34 4.51
C ASN A 55 17.04 4.84 4.66
N GLY A 56 17.79 4.21 5.58
CA GLY A 56 18.98 4.79 6.19
C GLY A 56 19.98 5.43 5.21
N ILE A 57 20.34 6.67 5.50
CA ILE A 57 21.65 7.09 6.02
C ILE A 57 21.32 8.09 7.15
N CYS A 58 21.83 7.84 8.36
CA CYS A 58 22.04 8.93 9.30
C CYS A 58 23.13 9.81 8.66
N ASP A 59 22.77 11.02 8.27
CA ASP A 59 23.78 12.08 8.11
C ASP A 59 24.43 12.37 9.48
#